data_AF-A0A9W3L1Z5-F1
#
_entry.id   AF-A0A9W3L1Z5-F1
#
_cell.length_a   1.000
_cell.length_b   1.000
_cell.length_c   1.000
_cell.angle_alpha   90.00
_cell.angle_beta   90.00
_cell.angle_gamma   90.00
#
_symmetry.space_group_name_H-M   'P 1'
#
loop_
_entity.id
_entity.type
_entity.pdbx_description
1 polymer ?
#
loop_
_entity_poly.entity_id
_entity_poly.type
_entity_poly.pdbx_seq_one_letter_code
_entity_poly.pdbx_strand_id
1 'polypeptide(L)'
;MQNEKGELFYIENNQKRPFINTVAFRKFKFSIQDIIKVTQRSLDQFLDGPPIYPNVSNYTILPEGEVFIYHHNYFIRTDSMLHPIDKYILQKLYLLKNCIPISKSNLSYFKMGPPISSYPSYLAEKYLE
;
A
#
# COMPACT_ATOMS: atom_id res chain seq x y z
N MET A 1 2.40 -10.27 -10.08
CA MET A 1 2.64 -11.47 -10.92
C MET A 1 1.34 -11.96 -11.54
N GLN A 2 1.41 -12.64 -12.69
CA GLN A 2 0.25 -13.23 -13.38
C GLN A 2 0.54 -14.68 -13.78
N ASN A 3 -0.39 -15.61 -13.54
CA ASN A 3 -0.25 -17.01 -13.95
C ASN A 3 -0.77 -17.28 -15.38
N GLU A 4 -0.71 -18.53 -15.84
CA GLU A 4 -1.15 -18.92 -17.20
C GLU A 4 -2.67 -18.73 -17.41
N LYS A 5 -3.46 -18.72 -16.32
CA LYS A 5 -4.91 -18.47 -16.34
C LYS A 5 -5.26 -16.98 -16.37
N GLY A 6 -4.28 -16.10 -16.29
CA GLY A 6 -4.47 -14.65 -16.24
C GLY A 6 -4.80 -14.10 -14.85
N GLU A 7 -4.75 -14.92 -13.80
CA GLU A 7 -5.00 -14.50 -12.42
C GLU A 7 -3.84 -13.68 -11.88
N LEU A 8 -4.15 -12.61 -11.13
CA LEU A 8 -3.17 -11.66 -10.63
C LEU A 8 -2.87 -11.89 -9.15
N PHE A 9 -1.59 -11.84 -8.81
CA PHE A 9 -1.09 -12.02 -7.46
C PHE A 9 -0.12 -10.90 -7.08
N TYR A 10 -0.26 -10.35 -5.88
CA TYR A 10 0.74 -9.50 -5.26
C TYR A 10 1.64 -10.37 -4.38
N ILE A 11 2.96 -10.18 -4.51
CA ILE A 11 3.95 -10.92 -3.73
C ILE A 11 4.58 -9.98 -2.73
N GLU A 12 4.49 -10.32 -1.46
CA GLU A 12 5.01 -9.51 -0.35
C GLU A 12 5.31 -10.41 0.83
N ASN A 13 6.44 -10.18 1.52
CA ASN A 13 6.82 -10.92 2.74
C ASN A 13 6.74 -12.45 2.57
N ASN A 14 7.26 -12.94 1.43
CA ASN A 14 7.24 -14.35 1.02
C ASN A 14 5.84 -15.00 0.91
N GLN A 15 4.80 -14.18 0.80
CA GLN A 15 3.42 -14.61 0.58
C GLN A 15 2.90 -14.18 -0.78
N LYS A 16 2.08 -15.02 -1.41
CA LYS A 16 1.27 -14.66 -2.58
C LYS A 16 -0.14 -14.27 -2.12
N ARG A 17 -0.62 -13.14 -2.61
CA ARG A 17 -1.94 -12.59 -2.30
C ARG A 17 -2.73 -12.46 -3.60
N PRO A 18 -3.80 -13.23 -3.81
CA PRO A 18 -4.59 -13.09 -5.03
C PRO A 18 -5.38 -11.78 -5.01
N PHE A 19 -5.41 -11.08 -6.14
CA PHE A 19 -6.39 -10.01 -6.35
C PHE A 19 -7.73 -10.64 -6.70
N ILE A 20 -8.79 -10.28 -5.96
CA ILE A 20 -10.10 -10.91 -6.20
C ILE A 20 -10.73 -10.47 -7.53
N ASN A 21 -10.36 -9.28 -8.00
CA ASN A 21 -10.77 -8.75 -9.30
C ASN A 21 -9.84 -7.60 -9.75
N THR A 22 -10.04 -7.15 -10.99
CA THR A 22 -9.31 -6.03 -11.58
C THR A 22 -9.62 -4.68 -10.92
N VAL A 23 -10.75 -4.57 -10.21
CA VAL A 23 -11.09 -3.36 -9.44
C VAL A 23 -10.12 -3.17 -8.28
N ALA A 24 -9.76 -4.25 -7.57
CA ALA A 24 -8.75 -4.21 -6.52
C ALA A 24 -7.38 -3.77 -7.05
N PHE A 25 -6.95 -4.37 -8.17
CA PHE A 25 -5.70 -4.02 -8.84
C PHE A 25 -5.63 -2.53 -9.20
N ARG A 26 -6.70 -1.99 -9.81
CA ARG A 26 -6.80 -0.57 -10.17
C ARG A 26 -6.94 0.35 -8.97
N LYS A 27 -7.67 -0.06 -7.93
CA LYS A 27 -7.90 0.73 -6.70
C LYS A 27 -6.58 1.08 -6.02
N PHE A 28 -5.65 0.13 -5.98
CA PHE A 28 -4.30 0.33 -5.44
C PHE A 28 -3.28 0.78 -6.48
N LYS A 29 -3.74 1.24 -7.66
CA LYS A 29 -2.90 1.85 -8.70
C LYS A 29 -1.74 0.99 -9.21
N PHE A 30 -1.84 -0.34 -9.09
CA PHE A 30 -0.85 -1.24 -9.70
C PHE A 30 -0.80 -1.06 -11.22
N SER A 31 0.41 -1.07 -11.79
CA SER A 31 0.61 -0.92 -13.23
C SER A 31 0.63 -2.28 -13.93
N ILE A 32 0.01 -2.34 -15.11
CA ILE A 32 0.09 -3.52 -15.99
C ILE A 32 1.52 -3.77 -16.44
N GLN A 33 2.34 -2.71 -16.54
CA GLN A 33 3.74 -2.80 -16.95
C GLN A 33 4.61 -3.53 -15.91
N ASP A 34 4.18 -3.55 -14.64
CA ASP A 34 4.90 -4.20 -13.55
C ASP A 34 4.50 -5.69 -13.40
N ILE A 35 3.59 -6.18 -14.26
CA ILE A 35 3.13 -7.56 -14.20
C ILE A 35 4.19 -8.49 -14.77
N ILE A 36 4.80 -9.27 -13.88
CA ILE A 36 5.65 -10.39 -14.24
C ILE A 36 4.78 -11.63 -14.49
N LYS A 37 4.84 -12.19 -15.69
CA LYS A 37 4.18 -13.47 -16.04
C LYS A 37 5.02 -14.64 -15.54
N VAL A 38 4.38 -15.57 -14.85
CA VAL A 38 5.03 -16.73 -14.21
C VAL A 38 4.16 -17.96 -14.34
N THR A 39 4.73 -19.14 -14.04
CA THR A 39 3.94 -20.37 -13.99
C THR A 39 3.23 -20.51 -12.64
N GLN A 40 2.14 -21.28 -12.58
CA GLN A 40 1.51 -21.63 -11.31
C GLN A 40 2.52 -22.29 -10.35
N ARG A 41 3.39 -23.17 -10.86
CA ARG A 41 4.44 -23.83 -10.06
C ARG A 41 5.41 -22.84 -9.41
N SER A 42 5.74 -21.74 -10.09
CA SER A 42 6.57 -20.66 -9.51
C SER A 42 5.83 -19.92 -8.39
N LEU A 43 4.53 -19.69 -8.53
CA LEU A 43 3.71 -19.08 -7.48
C LEU A 43 3.57 -20.02 -6.27
N ASP A 44 3.51 -21.32 -6.48
CA ASP A 44 3.37 -22.32 -5.40
C ASP A 44 4.59 -22.41 -4.47
N GLN A 45 5.68 -21.71 -4.79
CA GLN A 45 6.83 -21.53 -3.90
C GLN A 45 6.57 -20.52 -2.77
N PHE A 46 5.58 -19.64 -2.92
CA PHE A 46 5.20 -18.65 -1.91
C PHE A 46 4.05 -19.18 -1.04
N LEU A 47 4.07 -18.81 0.24
CA LEU A 47 2.97 -19.13 1.16
C LEU A 47 1.69 -18.39 0.74
N ASP A 48 0.52 -18.97 0.99
CA ASP A 48 -0.74 -18.27 0.76
C ASP A 48 -0.93 -17.16 1.79
N GLY A 49 -1.13 -15.94 1.30
CA GLY A 49 -1.54 -14.78 2.10
C GLY A 49 -2.99 -14.40 1.81
N PRO A 50 -3.64 -13.61 2.70
CA PRO A 50 -4.99 -13.13 2.44
C PRO A 50 -5.10 -12.33 1.12
N PRO A 51 -6.25 -12.44 0.43
CA PRO A 51 -6.52 -11.76 -0.82
C PRO A 51 -6.57 -10.24 -0.70
N ILE A 52 -6.37 -9.56 -1.83
CA ILE A 52 -6.51 -8.11 -1.96
C ILE A 52 -7.90 -7.76 -2.48
N TYR A 53 -8.69 -7.10 -1.63
CA TYR A 53 -10.03 -6.63 -1.94
C TYR A 53 -10.04 -5.15 -2.36
N PRO A 54 -11.00 -4.72 -3.20
CA PRO A 54 -11.14 -3.31 -3.56
C PRO A 54 -11.67 -2.46 -2.40
N ASN A 55 -12.45 -3.07 -1.50
CA ASN A 55 -13.01 -2.41 -0.33
C ASN A 55 -12.09 -2.64 0.86
N VAL A 56 -11.61 -1.54 1.44
CA VAL A 56 -10.73 -1.59 2.62
C VAL A 56 -11.55 -1.85 3.87
N SER A 57 -11.12 -2.82 4.67
CA SER A 57 -11.69 -3.20 5.97
C SER A 57 -10.56 -3.44 7.00
N ASN A 58 -10.93 -3.78 8.22
CA ASN A 58 -9.99 -4.14 9.30
C ASN A 58 -9.16 -5.41 9.06
N TYR A 59 -9.51 -6.21 8.06
CA TYR A 59 -8.73 -7.39 7.65
C TYR A 59 -7.92 -7.15 6.37
N THR A 60 -8.07 -5.97 5.75
CA THR A 60 -7.32 -5.63 4.53
C THR A 60 -5.85 -5.43 4.87
N ILE A 61 -4.98 -6.03 4.08
CA ILE A 61 -3.55 -5.73 4.10
C ILE A 61 -3.27 -4.76 2.96
N LEU A 62 -2.83 -3.55 3.31
CA LEU A 62 -2.41 -2.56 2.32
C LEU A 62 -1.04 -2.98 1.74
N PRO A 63 -0.79 -2.78 0.44
CA PRO A 63 0.53 -3.08 -0.15
C PRO A 63 1.67 -2.24 0.44
N GLU A 64 2.87 -2.82 0.57
CA GLU A 64 4.11 -2.14 0.99
C GLU A 64 4.51 -1.00 0.05
N GLY A 65 4.97 0.11 0.64
CA GLY A 65 5.54 1.25 -0.07
C GLY A 65 4.50 2.17 -0.71
N GLU A 66 3.24 1.77 -0.73
CA GLU A 66 2.17 2.58 -1.30
C GLU A 66 1.86 3.80 -0.44
N VAL A 67 1.58 4.91 -1.12
CA VAL A 67 1.26 6.19 -0.50
C VAL A 67 -0.24 6.40 -0.56
N PHE A 68 -0.84 6.70 0.58
CA PHE A 68 -2.25 7.01 0.75
C PHE A 68 -2.45 8.50 1.04
N ILE A 69 -3.56 9.06 0.58
CA ILE A 69 -3.91 10.46 0.80
C ILE A 69 -5.32 10.59 1.37
N TYR A 70 -5.43 11.42 2.41
CA TYR A 70 -6.71 11.84 2.99
C TYR A 70 -6.68 13.35 3.24
N HIS A 71 -7.57 14.09 2.56
CA HIS A 71 -7.49 15.55 2.39
C HIS A 71 -6.11 16.00 1.89
N HIS A 72 -5.30 16.62 2.75
CA HIS A 72 -3.98 17.14 2.44
C HIS A 72 -2.85 16.42 3.20
N ASN A 73 -3.20 15.34 3.93
CA ASN A 73 -2.26 14.53 4.68
C ASN A 73 -1.90 13.28 3.88
N TYR A 74 -0.60 12.96 3.86
CA TYR A 74 -0.07 11.81 3.16
C TYR A 74 0.41 10.77 4.17
N PHE A 75 0.24 9.50 3.81
CA PHE A 75 0.63 8.37 4.64
C PHE A 75 1.35 7.36 3.76
N ILE A 76 2.49 6.83 4.17
CA ILE A 76 3.16 5.72 3.46
C ILE A 76 3.02 4.44 4.29
N ARG A 77 2.76 3.30 3.63
CA ARG A 77 2.74 2.00 4.30
C ARG A 77 4.14 1.42 4.34
N THR A 78 4.68 1.27 5.54
CA THR A 78 5.97 0.61 5.82
C THR A 78 5.86 -0.21 7.10
N ASP A 79 6.53 -1.36 7.18
CA ASP A 79 6.59 -2.18 8.40
C ASP A 79 5.21 -2.50 9.02
N SER A 80 4.22 -2.76 8.18
CA SER A 80 2.81 -3.02 8.59
C SER A 80 2.09 -1.85 9.27
N MET A 81 2.65 -0.64 9.24
CA MET A 81 2.02 0.58 9.76
C MET A 81 1.83 1.61 8.65
N LEU A 82 0.90 2.55 8.87
CA LEU A 82 0.84 3.78 8.10
C LEU A 82 1.63 4.85 8.82
N HIS A 83 2.56 5.49 8.14
CA HIS A 83 3.35 6.60 8.68
C HIS A 83 2.91 7.89 8.02
N PRO A 84 2.49 8.92 8.77
CA PRO A 84 2.35 10.26 8.21
C PRO A 84 3.67 10.69 7.58
N ILE A 85 3.64 11.27 6.39
CA ILE A 85 4.85 11.64 5.67
C ILE A 85 4.73 13.01 5.03
N ASP A 86 5.78 13.81 5.16
CA ASP A 86 5.81 15.16 4.62
C ASP A 86 5.75 15.13 3.09
N LYS A 87 4.91 15.99 2.51
CA LYS A 87 4.80 16.18 1.06
C LYS A 87 6.15 16.44 0.39
N TYR A 88 7.03 17.19 1.05
CA TYR A 88 8.38 17.50 0.55
C TYR A 88 9.26 16.25 0.42
N ILE A 89 9.16 15.31 1.37
CA ILE A 89 9.89 14.03 1.30
C ILE A 89 9.33 13.20 0.15
N LEU A 90 8.01 13.10 0.03
CA LEU A 90 7.38 12.40 -1.10
C LEU A 90 7.79 12.97 -2.47
N GLN A 91 7.98 14.28 -2.58
CA GLN A 91 8.49 14.91 -3.80
C GLN A 91 9.92 14.46 -4.11
N LYS A 92 10.81 14.48 -3.11
CA LYS A 92 12.19 14.03 -3.26
C LYS A 92 12.29 12.55 -3.64
N LEU A 93 11.37 11.72 -3.14
CA LEU A 93 11.29 10.29 -3.46
C LEU A 93 10.51 10.00 -4.74
N TYR A 94 9.99 11.02 -5.44
CA TYR A 94 9.16 10.90 -6.64
C TYR A 94 7.86 10.09 -6.43
N LEU A 95 7.38 9.97 -5.18
CA LEU A 95 6.21 9.16 -4.81
C LEU A 95 4.88 9.92 -4.88
N LEU A 96 4.88 11.25 -5.09
CA LEU A 96 3.64 12.05 -5.15
C LEU A 96 2.69 11.69 -6.31
N LYS A 97 3.18 11.04 -7.37
CA LYS A 97 2.37 10.80 -8.59
C LYS A 97 1.33 9.71 -8.40
N ASN A 98 1.56 8.76 -7.49
CA ASN A 98 0.76 7.54 -7.37
C ASN A 98 -0.02 7.43 -6.06
N CYS A 99 -0.34 8.55 -5.38
CA CYS A 99 -1.08 8.51 -4.13
C CYS A 99 -2.49 7.89 -4.27
N ILE A 100 -2.85 6.99 -3.38
CA ILE A 100 -4.12 6.26 -3.34
C ILE A 100 -5.08 6.96 -2.37
N PRO A 101 -6.25 7.45 -2.83
CA PRO A 101 -7.22 8.07 -1.93
C PRO A 101 -7.79 7.06 -0.93
N ILE A 102 -7.81 7.45 0.34
CA ILE A 102 -8.36 6.68 1.45
C ILE A 102 -9.30 7.54 2.30
N SER A 103 -10.36 6.93 2.84
CA SER A 103 -11.30 7.63 3.74
C SER A 103 -10.82 7.60 5.19
N LYS A 104 -11.36 8.49 6.01
CA LYS A 104 -11.13 8.50 7.47
C LYS A 104 -11.50 7.17 8.14
N SER A 105 -12.65 6.60 7.77
CA SER A 105 -13.10 5.32 8.31
C SER A 105 -12.10 4.19 8.01
N ASN A 106 -11.56 4.16 6.79
CA ASN A 106 -10.61 3.15 6.40
C ASN A 106 -9.25 3.35 7.09
N LEU A 107 -8.80 4.60 7.24
CA LEU A 107 -7.58 4.91 8.00
C LEU A 107 -7.67 4.40 9.44
N SER A 108 -8.83 4.47 10.08
CA SER A 108 -9.01 4.06 11.48
C SER A 108 -8.78 2.56 11.73
N TYR A 109 -8.77 1.74 10.68
CA TYR A 109 -8.46 0.31 10.78
C TYR A 109 -6.97 0.00 10.93
N PHE A 110 -6.09 0.95 10.61
CA PHE A 110 -4.65 0.71 10.54
C PHE A 110 -3.91 1.36 11.71
N LYS A 111 -2.85 0.69 12.16
CA LYS A 111 -1.94 1.28 13.15
C LYS A 111 -1.16 2.42 12.51
N MET A 112 -1.11 3.54 13.23
CA MET A 112 -0.30 4.69 12.85
C MET A 112 1.09 4.57 13.47
N GLY A 113 2.12 4.65 12.64
CA GLY A 113 3.51 4.74 13.05
C GLY A 113 3.95 6.20 13.25
N PRO A 114 5.19 6.43 13.71
CA PRO A 114 5.75 7.78 13.84
C PRO A 114 5.80 8.50 12.48
N PRO A 115 5.70 9.84 12.47
CA PRO A 115 5.80 10.60 11.24
C PRO A 115 7.20 10.51 10.63
N ILE A 116 7.26 10.45 9.29
CA ILE A 116 8.47 10.60 8.50
C ILE A 116 8.52 12.06 8.06
N SER A 117 9.25 12.86 8.83
CA SER A 117 9.39 14.30 8.63
C SER A 117 10.84 14.71 8.43
N SER A 118 11.04 15.83 7.74
CA SER A 118 12.39 16.40 7.57
C SER A 118 12.88 17.16 8.81
N TYR A 119 11.96 17.40 9.76
CA TYR A 119 12.24 18.07 11.02
C TYR A 119 12.29 17.05 12.17
N PRO A 120 13.12 17.27 13.19
CA PRO A 120 13.15 16.44 14.39
C PRO A 120 11.77 16.36 15.06
N SER A 121 11.41 15.17 15.56
CA SER A 121 10.10 14.84 16.13
C SER A 121 9.62 15.78 17.26
N TYR A 122 10.53 16.40 18.01
CA TYR A 122 10.19 17.35 19.09
C TYR A 122 9.63 18.71 18.60
N LEU A 123 9.72 19.02 17.30
CA LEU A 123 9.07 20.20 16.71
C LEU A 123 7.71 19.90 16.07
N ALA A 124 7.37 18.61 15.87
CA ALA A 124 6.15 18.18 15.20
C ALA A 124 4.91 18.25 16.10
N GLU A 125 5.08 18.26 17.43
CA GLU A 125 3.98 18.35 18.41
C GLU A 125 3.16 19.64 18.29
N LYS A 126 3.71 20.68 17.65
CA LYS A 126 3.02 21.97 17.42
C LYS A 126 1.99 21.96 16.29
N TYR A 127 1.90 20.89 15.50
CA TYR A 127 0.96 20.78 14.37
C TYR A 127 -0.29 19.93 14.67
N LEU A 128 -0.45 19.50 15.92
CA LEU A 128 -1.62 18.76 16.41
C LEU A 128 -2.55 19.59 17.33
N GLU A 129 -2.27 20.89 17.48
CA GLU A 129 -3.19 21.89 18.07
C GLU A 129 -4.03 22.61 17.00
#